data_AF-A0A0N0A5Y5-F1
#
_entry.id   AF-A0A0N0A5Y5-F1
#
_cell.length_a   1.000
_cell.length_b   1.000
_cell.length_c   1.000
_cell.angle_alpha   90.00
_cell.angle_beta   90.00
_cell.angle_gamma   90.00
#
_symmetry.space_group_name_H-M   'P 1'
#
loop_
_entity.id
_entity.type
_entity.pdbx_description
1 polymer ?
#
loop_
_entity_poly.entity_id
_entity_poly.type
_entity_poly.pdbx_seq_one_letter_code
_entity_poly.pdbx_strand_id
1 'polypeptide(L)'
;MSWTKWKRGPLAALAVCVLLPFGAVACTAGGAHGRTVSPSPVGQVLDQTDDTGRNLREVPPKNAPQVGMEVTPDPAGGWDVRLAFRHFRCSAPDARPAAATGHGFARLFVDGHSIARLHGPAYHVAAGVVPHGTHEVTARLYADDGTVWAVRGKPVESTADITVSDAEAHAPDPPAATASPAADG
;
A
#
# COMPACT_ATOMS: atom_id res chain seq x y z
N MET A 1 18.24 41.91 -4.13
CA MET A 1 19.54 42.64 -4.15
C MET A 1 20.51 41.98 -3.16
N SER A 2 21.75 41.74 -3.62
CA SER A 2 23.02 41.85 -2.87
C SER A 2 23.18 41.01 -1.58
N TRP A 3 23.86 39.86 -1.61
CA TRP A 3 25.32 39.64 -1.52
C TRP A 3 25.86 39.40 -0.09
N THR A 4 26.43 38.20 0.06
CA THR A 4 27.59 37.74 0.85
C THR A 4 28.22 38.66 1.90
N LYS A 5 28.53 38.08 3.07
CA LYS A 5 29.76 38.44 3.83
C LYS A 5 30.60 37.21 4.16
N TRP A 6 31.71 37.14 3.43
CA TRP A 6 32.91 36.35 3.72
C TRP A 6 33.78 37.13 4.71
N LYS A 7 34.25 36.50 5.79
CA LYS A 7 35.38 36.99 6.60
C LYS A 7 36.55 36.01 6.46
N ARG A 8 37.65 36.49 5.89
CA ARG A 8 38.97 35.85 5.97
C ARG A 8 39.70 36.43 7.19
N GLY A 9 40.39 35.59 7.94
CA GLY A 9 41.42 35.99 8.89
C GLY A 9 42.73 35.28 8.51
N PRO A 10 43.88 35.98 8.44
CA PRO A 10 45.18 35.34 8.27
C PRO A 10 45.84 35.11 9.63
N LEU A 11 46.74 34.14 9.72
CA LEU A 11 48.04 34.30 10.38
C LEU A 11 48.94 33.11 10.04
N ALA A 12 50.13 33.45 9.58
CA ALA A 12 51.20 32.55 9.16
C ALA A 12 51.96 32.02 10.38
N ALA A 13 52.47 30.78 10.27
CA ALA A 13 53.67 30.35 10.96
C ALA A 13 54.44 29.39 10.05
N LEU A 14 55.63 29.84 9.65
CA LEU A 14 56.66 29.08 8.96
C LEU A 14 57.25 28.01 9.90
N ALA A 15 57.34 26.77 9.43
CA ALA A 15 58.34 25.81 9.89
C ALA A 15 58.84 25.03 8.68
N VAL A 16 60.08 25.35 8.29
CA VAL A 16 60.90 24.63 7.31
C VAL A 16 61.48 23.40 8.00
N CYS A 17 61.38 22.20 7.41
CA CYS A 17 62.53 21.33 7.09
C CYS A 17 62.16 19.90 6.63
N VAL A 18 62.97 19.45 5.66
CA VAL A 18 63.28 18.08 5.23
C VAL A 18 62.32 17.39 4.25
N LEU A 19 62.73 17.42 2.98
CA LEU A 19 62.36 16.47 1.93
C LEU A 19 63.09 15.13 2.13
N LEU A 20 62.34 14.04 2.16
CA LEU A 20 62.78 12.72 1.71
C LEU A 20 61.63 12.07 0.92
N PRO A 21 61.86 11.53 -0.29
CA PRO A 21 60.86 10.80 -1.05
C PRO A 21 60.78 9.35 -0.55
N PHE A 22 59.71 8.63 -0.93
CA PHE A 22 59.53 7.17 -0.99
C PHE A 22 58.22 6.71 -0.34
N GLY A 23 57.43 5.97 -1.14
CA GLY A 23 56.39 5.08 -0.63
C GLY A 23 54.96 5.47 -1.01
N ALA A 24 54.62 5.39 -2.30
CA ALA A 24 53.22 5.22 -2.67
C ALA A 24 52.78 3.80 -2.27
N VAL A 25 52.05 3.67 -1.16
CA VAL A 25 51.14 2.56 -0.93
C VAL A 25 49.77 3.18 -0.65
N ALA A 26 49.03 3.41 -1.73
CA ALA A 26 47.60 3.61 -1.64
C ALA A 26 46.98 2.24 -1.37
N CYS A 27 46.78 1.91 -0.08
CA CYS A 27 45.83 0.87 0.29
C CYS A 27 44.44 1.39 -0.09
N THR A 28 43.96 0.97 -1.26
CA THR A 28 42.59 1.23 -1.66
C THR A 28 41.69 0.46 -0.70
N ALA A 29 40.99 1.18 0.17
CA ALA A 29 39.90 0.59 0.92
C ALA A 29 38.93 0.02 -0.12
N GLY A 30 38.71 -1.29 -0.05
CA GLY A 30 37.94 -2.05 -1.03
C GLY A 30 36.63 -1.34 -1.34
N GLY A 31 36.49 -0.90 -2.59
CA GLY A 31 35.24 -0.37 -3.09
C GLY A 31 34.18 -1.44 -2.88
N ALA A 32 33.22 -1.14 -2.00
CA ALA A 32 31.95 -1.85 -1.97
C ALA A 32 31.42 -1.78 -3.41
N HIS A 33 31.53 -2.90 -4.12
CA HIS A 33 30.81 -3.09 -5.37
C HIS A 33 29.33 -3.04 -4.98
N GLY A 34 28.77 -1.83 -5.05
CA GLY A 34 27.34 -1.65 -5.20
C GLY A 34 26.98 -2.42 -6.46
N ARG A 35 26.57 -3.68 -6.26
CA ARG A 35 26.08 -4.52 -7.33
C ARG A 35 24.89 -3.77 -7.88
N THR A 36 25.08 -3.09 -9.01
CA THR A 36 24.00 -2.60 -9.83
C THR A 36 23.32 -3.87 -10.34
N VAL A 37 22.43 -4.42 -9.51
CA VAL A 37 21.52 -5.48 -9.91
C VAL A 37 20.71 -4.84 -11.02
N SER A 38 21.04 -5.18 -12.27
CA SER A 38 20.16 -4.89 -13.39
C SER A 38 18.79 -5.41 -12.96
N PRO A 39 17.78 -4.52 -12.79
CA PRO A 39 16.49 -4.96 -12.30
C PRO A 39 15.99 -6.02 -13.26
N SER A 40 15.66 -7.21 -12.74
CA SER A 40 14.97 -8.22 -13.53
C SER A 40 13.79 -7.53 -14.24
N PRO A 41 13.41 -7.95 -15.46
CA PRO A 41 12.31 -7.32 -16.19
C PRO A 41 11.00 -7.23 -15.38
N VAL A 42 10.86 -8.12 -14.40
CA VAL A 42 9.72 -8.27 -13.49
C VAL A 42 9.99 -7.74 -12.06
N GLY A 43 11.00 -6.89 -11.88
CA GLY A 43 11.38 -6.33 -10.58
C GLY A 43 12.29 -7.22 -9.72
N GLN A 44 12.82 -6.65 -8.64
CA GLN A 44 13.71 -7.31 -7.70
C GLN A 44 12.93 -7.82 -6.49
N VAL A 45 13.13 -9.08 -6.11
CA VAL A 45 12.63 -9.59 -4.82
C VAL A 45 13.55 -9.10 -3.71
N LEU A 46 12.97 -8.46 -2.70
CA LEU A 46 13.66 -7.94 -1.52
C LEU A 46 13.61 -8.98 -0.39
N ASP A 47 14.53 -8.86 0.56
CA ASP A 47 14.52 -9.67 1.80
C ASP A 47 13.44 -9.18 2.79
N GLN A 48 12.89 -7.99 2.57
CA GLN A 48 11.77 -7.46 3.35
C GLN A 48 10.47 -8.17 2.99
N THR A 49 9.62 -8.39 3.98
CA THR A 49 8.28 -8.97 3.82
C THR A 49 7.19 -7.96 4.15
N ASP A 50 5.96 -8.27 3.74
CA ASP A 50 4.76 -7.67 4.32
C ASP A 50 4.40 -8.31 5.67
N ASP A 51 3.28 -7.88 6.26
CA ASP A 51 2.72 -8.39 7.51
C ASP A 51 2.33 -9.89 7.45
N THR A 52 2.11 -10.45 6.26
CA THR A 52 1.82 -11.87 6.05
C THR A 52 3.07 -12.72 5.84
N GLY A 53 4.26 -12.11 5.88
CA GLY A 53 5.53 -12.80 5.67
C GLY A 53 5.87 -13.05 4.20
N ARG A 54 5.22 -12.35 3.27
CA ARG A 54 5.49 -12.49 1.82
C ARG A 54 6.51 -11.46 1.37
N ASN A 55 7.56 -11.93 0.70
CA ASN A 55 8.62 -11.05 0.20
C ASN A 55 8.07 -9.98 -0.74
N LEU A 56 8.62 -8.77 -0.61
CA LEU A 56 8.33 -7.66 -1.50
C LEU A 56 9.05 -7.82 -2.84
N ARG A 57 8.39 -7.40 -3.92
CA ARG A 57 8.90 -7.33 -5.28
C ARG A 57 8.92 -5.88 -5.73
N GLU A 58 10.09 -5.27 -5.64
CA GLU A 58 10.35 -3.88 -5.98
C GLU A 58 10.35 -3.67 -7.49
N VAL A 59 9.58 -2.69 -7.94
CA VAL A 59 9.60 -2.19 -9.31
C VAL A 59 9.85 -0.68 -9.34
N PRO A 60 10.44 -0.15 -10.42
CA PRO A 60 10.58 1.30 -10.57
C PRO A 60 9.21 1.99 -10.51
N PRO A 61 9.10 3.21 -9.93
CA PRO A 61 7.83 3.93 -9.84
C PRO A 61 7.15 4.20 -11.18
N LYS A 62 7.94 4.28 -12.26
CA LYS A 62 7.43 4.50 -13.61
C LYS A 62 6.64 3.26 -14.07
N ASN A 63 5.34 3.44 -14.31
CA ASN A 63 4.40 2.38 -14.70
C ASN A 63 4.28 1.24 -13.67
N ALA A 64 4.59 1.51 -12.40
CA ALA A 64 4.33 0.54 -11.34
C ALA A 64 2.82 0.21 -11.25
N PRO A 65 2.46 -1.03 -10.88
CA PRO A 65 1.07 -1.37 -10.62
C PRO A 65 0.53 -0.49 -9.49
N GLN A 66 -0.76 -0.18 -9.55
CA GLN A 66 -1.47 0.64 -8.59
C GLN A 66 -2.87 0.11 -8.40
N VAL A 67 -3.42 0.32 -7.20
CA VAL A 67 -4.80 0.03 -6.85
C VAL A 67 -5.37 1.23 -6.09
N GLY A 68 -6.59 1.61 -6.42
CA GLY A 68 -7.44 2.44 -5.58
C GLY A 68 -8.65 1.63 -5.12
N MET A 69 -9.31 2.09 -4.05
CA MET A 69 -10.47 1.41 -3.48
C MET A 69 -11.61 2.41 -3.23
N GLU A 70 -12.82 1.96 -3.51
CA GLU A 70 -14.08 2.55 -3.08
C GLU A 70 -14.86 1.50 -2.29
N VAL A 71 -15.46 1.92 -1.18
CA VAL A 71 -16.20 1.06 -0.27
C VAL A 71 -17.55 1.70 0.02
N THR A 72 -18.63 1.00 -0.30
CA THR A 72 -20.00 1.52 -0.20
C THR A 72 -20.88 0.53 0.56
N PRO A 73 -21.76 0.99 1.47
CA PRO A 73 -22.77 0.11 2.07
C PRO A 73 -23.67 -0.53 0.99
N ASP A 74 -23.92 -1.84 1.11
CA ASP A 74 -24.87 -2.56 0.25
C ASP A 74 -26.27 -2.51 0.89
N PRO A 75 -27.34 -2.09 0.16
CA PRO A 75 -28.71 -2.11 0.64
C PRO A 75 -29.21 -3.49 1.11
N ALA A 76 -28.66 -4.59 0.60
CA ALA A 76 -28.94 -5.95 1.06
C ALA A 76 -28.18 -6.33 2.35
N GLY A 77 -27.37 -5.41 2.87
CA GLY A 77 -26.52 -5.57 4.05
C GLY A 77 -25.08 -5.86 3.67
N GLY A 78 -24.13 -5.43 4.51
CA GLY A 78 -22.70 -5.53 4.22
C GLY A 78 -22.20 -4.35 3.39
N TRP A 79 -21.11 -4.57 2.66
CA TRP A 79 -20.36 -3.53 1.98
C TRP A 79 -19.83 -4.02 0.64
N ASP A 80 -20.03 -3.23 -0.40
CA ASP A 80 -19.43 -3.45 -1.71
C ASP A 80 -18.07 -2.75 -1.80
N VAL A 81 -17.04 -3.52 -2.12
CA VAL A 81 -15.68 -3.05 -2.38
C VAL A 81 -15.43 -3.07 -3.88
N ARG A 82 -15.07 -1.90 -4.43
CA ARG A 82 -14.69 -1.71 -5.83
C ARG A 82 -13.25 -1.25 -5.93
N LEU A 83 -12.45 -2.00 -6.68
CA LEU A 83 -11.04 -1.74 -6.93
C LEU A 83 -10.82 -1.12 -8.30
N ALA A 84 -9.98 -0.08 -8.34
CA ALA A 84 -9.55 0.57 -9.57
C ALA A 84 -8.06 0.28 -9.81
N PHE A 85 -7.75 -0.52 -10.83
CA PHE A 85 -6.38 -0.91 -11.15
C PHE A 85 -5.75 0.00 -12.21
N ARG A 86 -4.47 0.36 -12.03
CA ARG A 86 -3.63 0.97 -13.08
C ARG A 86 -2.32 0.21 -13.22
N HIS A 87 -1.87 0.02 -14.47
CA HIS A 87 -0.69 -0.80 -14.81
C HIS A 87 -0.71 -2.20 -14.17
N PHE A 88 -1.92 -2.70 -13.88
CA PHE A 88 -2.15 -3.98 -13.25
C PHE A 88 -3.28 -4.72 -13.99
N ARG A 89 -3.13 -6.04 -14.08
CA ARG A 89 -4.08 -6.97 -14.69
C ARG A 89 -4.26 -8.14 -13.74
N CYS A 90 -5.50 -8.37 -13.33
CA CYS A 90 -5.83 -9.56 -12.56
C CYS A 90 -5.64 -10.80 -13.46
N SER A 91 -4.85 -11.75 -12.96
CA SER A 91 -4.68 -13.07 -13.54
C SER A 91 -5.89 -13.94 -13.22
N ALA A 92 -6.16 -14.95 -14.04
CA ALA A 92 -7.22 -15.92 -13.75
C ALA A 92 -6.90 -16.73 -12.48
N PRO A 93 -7.90 -17.32 -11.80
CA PRO A 93 -7.69 -18.10 -10.58
C PRO A 93 -6.70 -19.28 -10.71
N ASP A 94 -6.58 -19.85 -11.91
CA ASP A 94 -5.74 -20.99 -12.26
C ASP A 94 -4.43 -20.59 -12.96
N ALA A 95 -4.08 -19.30 -12.94
CA ALA A 95 -2.83 -18.82 -13.53
C ALA A 95 -1.60 -19.50 -12.92
N ARG A 96 -0.58 -19.72 -13.76
CA ARG A 96 0.69 -20.30 -13.34
C ARG A 96 1.33 -19.41 -12.26
N PRO A 97 1.91 -19.98 -11.19
CA PRO A 97 2.55 -19.21 -10.12
C PRO A 97 3.92 -18.66 -10.56
N ALA A 98 3.93 -17.65 -11.43
CA ALA A 98 5.12 -17.01 -11.97
C ALA A 98 4.90 -15.51 -12.10
N ALA A 99 5.83 -14.70 -11.59
CA ALA A 99 5.72 -13.24 -11.72
C ALA A 99 5.81 -12.76 -13.17
N ALA A 100 4.86 -11.93 -13.56
CA ALA A 100 4.88 -11.14 -14.78
C ALA A 100 4.55 -9.68 -14.42
N THR A 101 5.24 -8.72 -15.04
CA THR A 101 5.15 -7.29 -14.68
C THR A 101 3.72 -6.78 -14.71
N GLY A 102 3.20 -6.34 -13.56
CA GLY A 102 1.83 -5.82 -13.47
C GLY A 102 0.74 -6.89 -13.61
N HIS A 103 1.05 -8.16 -13.37
CA HIS A 103 0.08 -9.24 -13.31
C HIS A 103 0.00 -9.84 -11.90
N GLY A 104 -1.15 -10.41 -11.57
CA GLY A 104 -1.34 -11.15 -10.33
C GLY A 104 -2.75 -11.05 -9.79
N PHE A 105 -2.89 -10.94 -8.47
CA PHE A 105 -4.19 -10.82 -7.80
C PHE A 105 -4.16 -9.74 -6.71
N ALA A 106 -5.32 -9.24 -6.33
CA ALA A 106 -5.46 -8.43 -5.12
C ALA A 106 -5.82 -9.34 -3.94
N ARG A 107 -5.36 -9.01 -2.74
CA ARG A 107 -5.82 -9.62 -1.49
C ARG A 107 -6.48 -8.54 -0.66
N LEU A 108 -7.67 -8.84 -0.16
CA LEU A 108 -8.45 -7.95 0.69
C LEU A 108 -8.25 -8.36 2.16
N PHE A 109 -8.11 -7.37 3.01
CA PHE A 109 -7.91 -7.50 4.44
C PHE A 109 -8.89 -6.60 5.20
N VAL A 110 -9.27 -7.03 6.40
CA VAL A 110 -9.95 -6.21 7.41
C VAL A 110 -9.09 -6.25 8.66
N ASP A 111 -8.63 -5.09 9.15
CA ASP A 111 -7.71 -4.95 10.27
C ASP A 111 -6.50 -5.90 10.18
N GLY A 112 -5.90 -5.98 9.00
CA GLY A 112 -4.75 -6.85 8.71
C GLY A 112 -5.07 -8.35 8.54
N HIS A 113 -6.32 -8.79 8.72
CA HIS A 113 -6.73 -10.18 8.51
C HIS A 113 -7.23 -10.39 7.09
N SER A 114 -6.64 -11.34 6.35
CA SER A 114 -7.06 -11.60 4.96
C SER A 114 -8.44 -12.23 4.92
N ILE A 115 -9.36 -11.60 4.18
CA ILE A 115 -10.73 -12.10 3.99
C ILE A 115 -10.98 -12.66 2.60
N ALA A 116 -10.23 -12.21 1.59
CA ALA A 116 -10.41 -12.67 0.22
C ALA A 116 -9.16 -12.53 -0.66
N ARG A 117 -9.06 -13.41 -1.66
CA ARG A 117 -8.21 -13.23 -2.85
C ARG A 117 -9.11 -12.88 -4.02
N LEU A 118 -8.79 -11.80 -4.73
CA LEU A 118 -9.60 -11.25 -5.80
C LEU A 118 -8.88 -11.37 -7.15
N HIS A 119 -9.55 -11.99 -8.10
CA HIS A 119 -9.17 -12.08 -9.51
C HIS A 119 -9.98 -11.11 -10.40
N GLY A 120 -10.60 -10.11 -9.77
CA GLY A 120 -11.45 -9.11 -10.39
C GLY A 120 -11.60 -7.88 -9.49
N PRO A 121 -12.32 -6.84 -9.98
CA PRO A 121 -12.36 -5.54 -9.32
C PRO A 121 -13.45 -5.41 -8.24
N ALA A 122 -14.34 -6.38 -8.08
CA ALA A 122 -15.48 -6.26 -7.17
C ALA A 122 -15.47 -7.38 -6.14
N TYR A 123 -15.84 -7.05 -4.90
CA TYR A 123 -16.04 -8.00 -3.83
C TYR A 123 -17.09 -7.49 -2.85
N HIS A 124 -17.99 -8.37 -2.43
CA HIS A 124 -18.99 -8.07 -1.42
C HIS A 124 -18.52 -8.60 -0.05
N VAL A 125 -18.39 -7.70 0.91
CA VAL A 125 -18.07 -8.00 2.30
C VAL A 125 -19.39 -8.17 3.07
N ALA A 126 -19.69 -9.41 3.47
CA ALA A 126 -20.91 -9.69 4.21
C ALA A 126 -20.91 -8.98 5.58
N ALA A 127 -22.08 -8.53 6.05
CA ALA A 127 -22.23 -7.76 7.29
C ALA A 127 -21.58 -8.41 8.53
N GLY A 128 -21.61 -9.76 8.63
CA GLY A 128 -21.01 -10.48 9.76
C GLY A 128 -19.47 -10.59 9.73
N VAL A 129 -18.82 -10.13 8.65
CA VAL A 129 -17.34 -10.14 8.52
C VAL A 129 -16.73 -8.97 9.29
N VAL A 130 -17.42 -7.83 9.34
CA VAL A 130 -16.93 -6.60 9.97
C VAL A 130 -17.74 -6.33 11.24
N PRO A 131 -17.14 -6.42 12.43
CA PRO A 131 -17.82 -6.12 13.69
C PRO A 131 -18.33 -4.68 13.79
N HIS A 132 -19.08 -4.39 14.85
CA HIS A 132 -19.42 -3.02 15.21
C HIS A 132 -18.17 -2.19 15.52
N GLY A 133 -18.14 -0.96 15.02
CA GLY A 133 -17.01 -0.05 15.12
C GLY A 133 -16.48 0.37 13.76
N THR A 134 -15.33 1.06 13.79
CA THR A 134 -14.59 1.46 12.59
C THR A 134 -13.44 0.49 12.36
N HIS A 135 -13.38 -0.06 11.16
CA HIS A 135 -12.44 -1.09 10.74
C HIS A 135 -11.75 -0.67 9.44
N GLU A 136 -10.45 -0.92 9.34
CA GLU A 136 -9.68 -0.58 8.14
C GLU A 136 -9.74 -1.74 7.15
N VAL A 137 -10.14 -1.44 5.92
CA VAL A 137 -10.10 -2.36 4.79
C VAL A 137 -8.88 -2.05 3.93
N THR A 138 -8.04 -3.04 3.67
CA THR A 138 -6.85 -2.90 2.83
C THR A 138 -6.93 -3.83 1.62
N ALA A 139 -6.69 -3.30 0.41
CA ALA A 139 -6.43 -4.10 -0.78
C ALA A 139 -4.96 -3.98 -1.16
N ARG A 140 -4.23 -5.09 -1.13
CA ARG A 140 -2.81 -5.17 -1.50
C ARG A 140 -2.62 -6.01 -2.75
N LEU A 141 -1.70 -5.60 -3.63
CA LEU A 141 -1.41 -6.30 -4.88
C LEU A 141 -0.27 -7.32 -4.71
N TYR A 142 -0.51 -8.52 -5.24
CA TYR A 142 0.45 -9.62 -5.27
C TYR A 142 0.72 -10.03 -6.72
N ALA A 143 1.93 -10.49 -7.00
CA ALA A 143 2.26 -11.22 -8.22
C ALA A 143 1.76 -12.68 -8.13
N ASP A 144 1.67 -13.37 -9.25
CA ASP A 144 1.17 -14.77 -9.29
C ASP A 144 2.07 -15.76 -8.54
N ASP A 145 3.36 -15.47 -8.37
CA ASP A 145 4.27 -16.25 -7.51
C ASP A 145 4.07 -15.98 -6.01
N GLY A 146 3.14 -15.08 -5.66
CA GLY A 146 2.79 -14.68 -4.31
C GLY A 146 3.75 -13.69 -3.66
N THR A 147 4.67 -13.08 -4.40
CA THR A 147 5.41 -11.89 -3.91
C THR A 147 4.50 -10.66 -3.93
N VAL A 148 4.75 -9.70 -3.05
CA VAL A 148 3.94 -8.47 -2.93
C VAL A 148 4.52 -7.42 -3.87
N TRP A 149 3.71 -6.83 -4.74
CA TRP A 149 4.19 -5.70 -5.55
C TRP A 149 4.56 -4.53 -4.64
N ALA A 150 5.75 -3.95 -4.86
CA ALA A 150 6.26 -2.86 -4.05
C ALA A 150 6.90 -1.74 -4.87
N VAL A 151 6.82 -0.53 -4.34
CA VAL A 151 7.49 0.67 -4.87
C VAL A 151 8.16 1.38 -3.72
N ARG A 152 9.46 1.64 -3.85
CA ARG A 152 10.32 2.22 -2.82
C ARG A 152 10.25 1.43 -1.49
N GLY A 153 10.23 0.10 -1.58
CA GLY A 153 10.21 -0.81 -0.44
C GLY A 153 8.87 -0.82 0.32
N LYS A 154 7.80 -0.23 -0.24
CA LYS A 154 6.46 -0.23 0.35
C LYS A 154 5.51 -1.07 -0.50
N PRO A 155 4.63 -1.89 0.11
CA PRO A 155 3.57 -2.58 -0.61
C PRO A 155 2.73 -1.62 -1.45
N VAL A 156 2.32 -2.09 -2.63
CA VAL A 156 1.30 -1.42 -3.44
C VAL A 156 -0.06 -1.82 -2.89
N GLU A 157 -0.71 -0.90 -2.20
CA GLU A 157 -2.00 -1.11 -1.54
C GLU A 157 -2.84 0.16 -1.49
N SER A 158 -4.13 -0.01 -1.19
CA SER A 158 -5.11 1.06 -0.91
C SER A 158 -5.89 0.69 0.34
N THR A 159 -6.15 1.67 1.19
CA THR A 159 -6.94 1.53 2.41
C THR A 159 -8.21 2.36 2.34
N ALA A 160 -9.25 1.94 3.06
CA ALA A 160 -10.49 2.68 3.29
C ALA A 160 -11.15 2.19 4.60
N ASP A 161 -11.94 3.03 5.24
CA ASP A 161 -12.61 2.67 6.48
C ASP A 161 -14.05 2.18 6.24
N ILE A 162 -14.42 1.14 6.96
CA ILE A 162 -15.79 0.68 7.15
C ILE A 162 -16.22 1.07 8.57
N THR A 163 -17.38 1.71 8.72
CA THR A 163 -17.96 2.00 10.05
C THR A 163 -19.32 1.33 10.18
N VAL A 164 -19.40 0.32 11.05
CA VAL A 164 -20.63 -0.39 11.37
C VAL A 164 -21.17 0.14 12.69
N SER A 165 -22.29 0.86 12.60
CA SER A 165 -23.06 1.29 13.77
C SER A 165 -24.32 0.42 13.88
N ASP A 166 -24.85 0.27 15.08
CA ASP A 166 -26.22 -0.17 15.25
C ASP A 166 -27.14 0.83 14.54
N ALA A 167 -27.71 0.44 13.41
CA ALA A 167 -28.83 1.15 12.85
C ALA A 167 -30.02 0.85 13.76
N GLU A 168 -30.28 1.72 14.73
CA GLU A 168 -31.59 1.78 15.37
C GLU A 168 -32.59 1.97 14.23
N ALA A 169 -33.32 0.89 13.91
CA ALA A 169 -34.43 0.93 12.97
C ALA A 169 -35.47 1.86 13.57
N HIS A 170 -35.34 3.15 13.31
CA HIS A 170 -36.37 4.13 13.56
C HIS A 170 -37.49 3.84 12.55
N ALA A 171 -38.32 2.85 12.89
CA ALA A 171 -39.66 2.79 12.36
C ALA A 171 -40.34 4.09 12.79
N PRO A 172 -40.90 4.89 11.88
CA PRO A 172 -41.79 5.96 12.30
C PRO A 172 -42.94 5.31 13.08
N ASP A 173 -43.15 5.76 14.33
CA ASP A 173 -44.33 5.37 15.10
C ASP A 173 -45.57 5.54 14.21
N PRO A 174 -46.45 4.53 14.10
CA PRO A 174 -47.70 4.71 13.38
C PRO A 174 -48.46 5.86 14.03
N PRO A 175 -48.98 6.84 13.25
CA PRO A 175 -49.76 7.93 13.82
C PRO A 175 -50.93 7.32 14.59
N ALA A 176 -51.06 7.70 15.86
CA ALA A 176 -52.18 7.31 16.71
C ALA A 176 -53.49 7.61 15.98
N ALA A 177 -54.25 6.55 15.66
CA ALA A 177 -55.58 6.68 15.10
C ALA A 177 -56.46 7.37 16.14
N THR A 178 -56.78 8.64 15.91
CA THR A 178 -57.81 9.36 16.66
C THR A 178 -59.14 8.69 16.35
N ALA A 179 -59.65 7.88 17.29
CA ALA A 179 -61.00 7.36 17.24
C ALA A 179 -61.97 8.56 17.34
N SER A 180 -62.69 8.86 16.25
CA SER A 180 -63.89 9.70 16.31
C SER A 180 -64.99 8.96 17.06
N PRO A 181 -65.62 9.53 18.10
CA PRO A 181 -66.84 8.98 18.64
C PRO A 181 -67.99 9.21 17.65
N ALA A 182 -68.73 8.14 17.38
CA ALA A 182 -70.04 8.21 16.74
C ALA A 182 -70.99 9.01 17.65
N ALA A 183 -71.70 9.98 17.06
CA ALA A 183 -72.87 10.58 17.66
C ALA A 183 -74.10 10.10 16.88
N ASP A 184 -74.83 9.16 17.49
CA ASP A 184 -76.25 8.95 17.23
C ASP A 184 -77.04 10.08 17.91
N GLY A 185 -78.04 10.62 17.22
CA GLY A 185 -78.99 11.61 17.76
C GLY A 185 -79.63 12.50 16.71
#